data_AF-A9B4D5-F1
#
_entry.id   AF-A9B4D5-F1
#
_cell.length_a   1.000
_cell.length_b   1.000
_cell.length_c   1.000
_cell.angle_alpha   90.00
_cell.angle_beta   90.00
_cell.angle_gamma   90.00
#
_symmetry.space_group_name_H-M   'P 1'
#
loop_
_entity.id
_entity.type
_entity.pdbx_description
1 polymer ?
#
loop_
_entity_poly.entity_id
_entity_poly.type
_entity_poly.pdbx_seq_one_letter_code
_entity_poly.pdbx_strand_id
1 'polypeptide(L)'
;MHHLPTFRTLGLLGLLGLLLVAIQPSQAQQPLSPKIRPEPSLSNRQPLLSAAPQGGSEWLVPCAANAENWQSSVREDTAALNCEIYVPESAMIFVMATGSFSMQTNAVTNTYEGRIGLTLDGVLRESSNRWGNVYALGQLNTGETSIFASTTVFTASAGVHTVSLVGGFVGYGPLTLNNAQLSVLAFPTNSANIRVCATDTGLGVWRATPTMSTIRSCSFNLPSNSTVFVSADGSALPIPGNEVALQFRLGVDEATTGDVRTDRYVDVDSLEPNNEQIDGNDISTSIAASFNLTAGNHTINFLGNGSGSNQAYLSRSSLAVLAFPSGSPFRTCTSMNDTSTFFSNSEFSSWANCLLTVSGAHRGIIVGNVTVGQQNGEPQVRTRLRANTEVVLGSTRTSDLTIFRMVGGQGDDKTMTSVGMSELAGGLNIFNFDGYPSNSSTVRMIDPNIHVLAFPDPFRYKQYTPLALGE
;
A
#
# COMPACT_ATOMS: atom_id res chain seq x y z
N MET A 1 -1.78 -15.12 -97.40
CA MET A 1 -2.75 -14.45 -98.30
C MET A 1 -3.93 -14.09 -97.40
N HIS A 2 -4.15 -12.82 -97.06
CA HIS A 2 -4.93 -11.83 -97.83
C HIS A 2 -6.38 -12.30 -98.06
N HIS A 3 -7.41 -11.53 -97.71
CA HIS A 3 -7.54 -10.08 -97.93
C HIS A 3 -8.01 -9.18 -96.76
N LEU A 4 -7.56 -7.92 -96.85
CA LEU A 4 -8.18 -6.66 -96.39
C LEU A 4 -8.56 -5.88 -97.70
N PRO A 5 -9.37 -4.79 -97.70
CA PRO A 5 -9.43 -3.63 -96.78
C PRO A 5 -10.83 -3.50 -96.13
N THR A 6 -11.44 -2.37 -95.69
CA THR A 6 -11.30 -0.88 -95.87
C THR A 6 -11.99 -0.24 -94.63
N PHE A 7 -11.67 0.94 -94.03
CA PHE A 7 -11.32 2.30 -94.52
C PHE A 7 -12.45 2.95 -95.34
N ARG A 8 -12.83 4.24 -95.23
CA ARG A 8 -12.49 5.45 -94.43
C ARG A 8 -13.83 6.24 -94.25
N THR A 9 -14.05 7.29 -93.44
CA THR A 9 -13.21 8.21 -92.60
C THR A 9 -14.05 8.58 -91.32
N LEU A 10 -14.09 9.72 -90.62
CA LEU A 10 -13.46 11.08 -90.62
C LEU A 10 -13.62 11.71 -89.21
N GLY A 11 -12.72 12.63 -88.81
CA GLY A 11 -13.12 13.85 -88.08
C GLY A 11 -12.60 14.08 -86.66
N LEU A 12 -11.56 14.91 -86.53
CA LEU A 12 -10.99 15.40 -85.26
C LEU A 12 -12.00 16.25 -84.45
N LEU A 13 -12.02 16.08 -83.12
CA LEU A 13 -11.88 17.13 -82.08
C LEU A 13 -12.04 16.51 -80.68
N GLY A 14 -11.18 16.90 -79.72
CA GLY A 14 -11.22 16.37 -78.33
C GLY A 14 -9.84 15.97 -77.78
N LEU A 15 -8.89 16.90 -77.76
CA LEU A 15 -7.52 16.63 -77.29
C LEU A 15 -7.41 16.75 -75.75
N LEU A 16 -6.55 15.94 -75.15
CA LEU A 16 -5.90 16.18 -73.86
C LEU A 16 -6.80 16.30 -72.59
N GLY A 17 -7.73 15.36 -72.41
CA GLY A 17 -8.22 15.02 -71.08
C GLY A 17 -7.17 14.24 -70.27
N LEU A 18 -6.12 14.90 -69.75
CA LEU A 18 -5.18 14.26 -68.84
C LEU A 18 -5.91 13.82 -67.57
N LEU A 19 -5.96 12.51 -67.29
CA LEU A 19 -6.38 12.00 -65.99
C LEU A 19 -5.24 12.18 -64.97
N LEU A 20 -4.91 13.43 -64.70
CA LEU A 20 -4.19 13.83 -63.50
C LEU A 20 -5.09 13.49 -62.32
N VAL A 21 -4.96 12.26 -61.82
CA VAL A 21 -5.32 11.96 -60.43
C VAL A 21 -4.44 12.87 -59.59
N ALA A 22 -5.01 13.98 -59.16
CA ALA A 22 -4.36 14.88 -58.24
C ALA A 22 -4.13 14.10 -56.95
N ILE A 23 -2.90 13.62 -56.77
CA ILE A 23 -2.38 13.26 -55.45
C ILE A 23 -2.40 14.58 -54.68
N GLN A 24 -3.52 14.86 -54.01
CA GLN A 24 -3.53 15.83 -52.95
C GLN A 24 -2.39 15.41 -52.02
N PRO A 25 -1.44 16.31 -51.68
CA PRO A 25 -0.61 16.03 -50.54
C PRO A 25 -1.58 15.82 -49.39
N SER A 26 -1.59 14.60 -48.84
CA SER A 26 -2.31 14.33 -47.60
C SER A 26 -1.90 15.44 -46.65
N GLN A 27 -2.87 16.24 -46.19
CA GLN A 27 -2.57 17.22 -45.16
C GLN A 27 -2.17 16.40 -43.95
N ALA A 28 -0.86 16.28 -43.76
CA ALA A 28 -0.28 15.80 -42.53
C ALA A 28 -0.91 16.66 -41.45
N GLN A 29 -1.84 16.06 -40.69
CA GLN A 29 -2.47 16.74 -39.58
C GLN A 29 -1.30 17.23 -38.73
N GLN A 30 -1.15 18.56 -38.60
CA GLN A 30 -0.13 19.11 -37.73
C GLN A 30 -0.28 18.38 -36.39
N PRO A 31 0.78 17.77 -35.85
CA PRO A 31 0.67 17.08 -34.58
C PRO A 31 0.11 18.10 -33.60
N LEU A 32 -1.12 17.84 -33.12
CA LEU A 32 -1.83 18.76 -32.23
C LEU A 32 -0.87 19.08 -31.09
N SER A 33 -0.39 20.33 -31.02
CA SER A 33 0.64 20.76 -30.09
C SER A 33 0.32 20.14 -28.74
N PRO A 34 1.22 19.31 -28.14
CA PRO A 34 0.87 18.42 -27.06
C PRO A 34 0.05 19.19 -26.04
N LYS A 35 -1.24 18.84 -25.93
CA LYS A 35 -2.17 19.61 -25.10
C LYS A 35 -1.77 19.33 -23.67
N ILE A 36 -0.84 20.13 -23.16
CA ILE A 36 -0.21 19.99 -21.86
C ILE A 36 -1.36 19.81 -20.88
N ARG A 37 -1.52 18.56 -20.42
CA ARG A 37 -2.50 18.27 -19.39
C ARG A 37 -2.04 19.13 -18.22
N PRO A 38 -2.90 20.01 -17.65
CA PRO A 38 -2.50 20.76 -16.48
C PRO A 38 -1.96 19.77 -15.45
N GLU A 39 -0.91 20.18 -14.73
CA GLU A 39 -0.23 19.32 -13.75
C GLU A 39 -1.27 18.63 -12.85
N PRO A 40 -1.06 17.35 -12.50
CA PRO A 40 -2.04 16.59 -11.72
C PRO A 40 -2.36 17.37 -10.45
N SER A 41 -3.57 17.93 -10.39
CA SER A 41 -3.97 18.80 -9.28
C SER A 41 -3.93 17.98 -8.00
N LEU A 42 -2.96 18.30 -7.13
CA LEU A 42 -2.88 17.74 -5.79
C LEU A 42 -4.25 17.84 -5.13
N SER A 43 -4.63 16.80 -4.40
CA SER A 43 -5.91 16.76 -3.67
C SER A 43 -6.02 18.02 -2.81
N ASN A 44 -7.04 18.86 -3.07
CA ASN A 44 -7.24 20.13 -2.35
C ASN A 44 -7.62 19.96 -0.86
N ARG A 45 -7.51 18.75 -0.31
CA ARG A 45 -7.43 18.54 1.14
C ARG A 45 -6.05 19.02 1.60
N GLN A 46 -6.01 20.19 2.24
CA GLN A 46 -4.80 20.68 2.91
C GLN A 46 -4.24 19.58 3.83
N PRO A 47 -2.91 19.39 3.89
CA PRO A 47 -2.31 18.45 4.83
C PRO A 47 -2.71 18.85 6.27
N LEU A 48 -2.90 17.85 7.14
CA LEU A 48 -3.18 18.07 8.55
C LEU A 48 -1.90 18.57 9.26
N LEU A 49 -1.62 19.87 9.09
CA LEU A 49 -0.53 20.57 9.76
C LEU A 49 -0.59 20.30 11.27
N SER A 50 0.41 19.57 11.76
CA SER A 50 0.47 19.06 13.11
C SER A 50 1.52 19.84 13.90
N ALA A 51 1.06 20.89 14.57
CA ALA A 51 1.90 21.72 15.43
C ALA A 51 2.29 20.94 16.69
N ALA A 52 3.59 20.76 16.92
CA ALA A 52 4.07 20.02 18.07
C ALA A 52 3.97 20.81 19.39
N PRO A 53 3.94 20.11 20.54
CA PRO A 53 4.10 20.71 21.87
C PRO A 53 5.52 21.27 22.07
N GLN A 54 5.71 22.12 23.09
CA GLN A 54 7.02 22.67 23.43
C GLN A 54 7.91 21.69 24.21
N GLY A 55 8.31 20.59 23.55
CA GLY A 55 9.33 19.64 23.99
C GLY A 55 8.97 18.72 25.16
N GLY A 56 9.87 17.77 25.46
CA GLY A 56 9.76 16.82 26.56
C GLY A 56 9.31 15.42 26.12
N SER A 57 9.61 14.39 26.92
CA SER A 57 9.49 12.96 26.56
C SER A 57 8.06 12.42 26.28
N GLU A 58 7.05 13.27 26.21
CA GLU A 58 5.63 12.90 26.24
C GLU A 58 4.80 13.43 25.04
N TRP A 59 5.41 14.16 24.09
CA TRP A 59 4.67 14.61 22.91
C TRP A 59 4.49 13.52 21.84
N LEU A 60 3.44 13.69 21.04
CA LEU A 60 3.12 12.90 19.85
C LEU A 60 2.57 13.85 18.77
N VAL A 61 3.04 13.67 17.55
CA VAL A 61 2.68 14.48 16.36
C VAL A 61 2.12 13.52 15.29
N PRO A 62 0.79 13.42 15.16
CA PRO A 62 0.13 12.58 14.17
C PRO A 62 -0.15 13.35 12.87
N CYS A 63 0.18 12.77 11.73
CA CYS A 63 -0.26 13.25 10.41
C CYS A 63 -0.82 12.10 9.56
N ALA A 64 -1.80 12.42 8.71
CA ALA A 64 -2.30 11.49 7.70
C ALA A 64 -2.67 12.22 6.41
N ALA A 65 -2.47 11.55 5.29
CA ALA A 65 -2.84 12.01 3.95
C ALA A 65 -3.47 10.87 3.14
N ASN A 66 -4.38 11.19 2.21
CA ASN A 66 -5.01 10.20 1.34
C ASN A 66 -5.37 10.75 -0.05
N ALA A 67 -5.40 9.86 -1.04
CA ALA A 67 -5.85 10.14 -2.40
C ALA A 67 -6.62 8.92 -2.93
N GLU A 68 -7.87 9.14 -3.34
CA GLU A 68 -8.69 8.11 -4.01
C GLU A 68 -8.03 7.69 -5.34
N ASN A 69 -7.47 8.65 -6.07
CA ASN A 69 -6.66 8.44 -7.27
C ASN A 69 -5.55 9.51 -7.32
N TRP A 70 -4.30 9.09 -7.47
CA TRP A 70 -3.17 9.91 -7.92
C TRP A 70 -2.62 9.31 -9.21
N GLN A 71 -2.11 10.11 -10.15
CA GLN A 71 -1.58 9.62 -11.43
C GLN A 71 -0.32 10.38 -11.84
N SER A 72 0.74 9.64 -12.22
CA SER A 72 1.98 10.19 -12.77
C SER A 72 2.36 9.51 -14.09
N SER A 73 2.86 10.30 -15.05
CA SER A 73 3.52 9.83 -16.27
C SER A 73 5.05 9.96 -16.20
N VAL A 74 5.59 10.32 -15.04
CA VAL A 74 7.04 10.40 -14.76
C VAL A 74 7.48 9.06 -14.18
N ARG A 75 8.53 8.46 -14.75
CA ARG A 75 9.08 7.16 -14.30
C ARG A 75 9.80 7.26 -12.95
N GLU A 76 10.38 8.43 -12.66
CA GLU A 76 11.09 8.75 -11.42
C GLU A 76 10.12 8.92 -10.24
N ASP A 77 10.62 8.68 -9.02
CA ASP A 77 9.83 8.75 -7.79
C ASP A 77 9.23 10.15 -7.58
N THR A 78 7.92 10.25 -7.83
CA THR A 78 7.15 11.49 -7.74
C THR A 78 6.28 11.47 -6.50
N ALA A 79 6.20 12.57 -5.74
CA ALA A 79 5.37 12.63 -4.54
C ALA A 79 3.88 12.42 -4.85
N ALA A 80 3.28 11.43 -4.19
CA ALA A 80 1.86 11.07 -4.31
C ALA A 80 1.03 11.56 -3.12
N LEU A 81 1.58 11.42 -1.90
CA LEU A 81 1.02 11.96 -0.66
C LEU A 81 2.14 12.60 0.16
N ASN A 82 1.86 13.75 0.77
CA ASN A 82 2.79 14.47 1.64
C ASN A 82 2.15 14.73 3.01
N CYS A 83 2.97 14.66 4.06
CA CYS A 83 2.63 14.98 5.43
C CYS A 83 3.73 15.89 6.02
N GLU A 84 3.42 17.16 6.22
CA GLU A 84 4.30 18.08 6.96
C GLU A 84 4.08 17.92 8.47
N ILE A 85 5.16 17.64 9.18
CA ILE A 85 5.20 17.52 10.63
C ILE A 85 6.22 18.53 11.19
N TYR A 86 5.91 19.13 12.34
CA TYR A 86 6.92 19.80 13.16
C TYR A 86 7.35 18.87 14.29
N VAL A 87 8.63 18.84 14.64
CA VAL A 87 9.14 18.14 15.83
C VAL A 87 10.06 19.08 16.62
N PRO A 88 9.89 19.20 17.95
CA PRO A 88 10.58 20.20 18.77
C PRO A 88 11.99 19.75 19.21
N GLU A 89 12.28 18.46 19.12
CA GLU A 89 13.54 17.82 19.49
C GLU A 89 13.76 16.58 18.61
N SER A 90 14.84 15.83 18.83
CA SER A 90 15.13 14.63 18.03
C SER A 90 14.01 13.59 18.14
N ALA A 91 13.56 13.12 16.98
CA ALA A 91 12.33 12.35 16.83
C ALA A 91 12.57 10.97 16.21
N MET A 92 11.75 10.02 16.63
CA MET A 92 11.47 8.80 15.88
C MET A 92 10.15 9.01 15.14
N ILE A 93 10.14 8.73 13.83
CA ILE A 93 8.99 8.91 12.96
C ILE A 93 8.59 7.55 12.40
N PHE A 94 7.54 6.96 12.95
CA PHE A 94 6.91 5.76 12.43
C PHE A 94 5.98 6.13 11.27
N VAL A 95 6.12 5.43 10.14
CA VAL A 95 5.36 5.69 8.92
C VAL A 95 4.79 4.38 8.39
N MET A 96 3.50 4.38 8.03
CA MET A 96 2.85 3.32 7.26
C MET A 96 2.15 3.91 6.04
N ALA A 97 2.18 3.19 4.93
CA ALA A 97 1.39 3.51 3.74
C ALA A 97 0.80 2.24 3.11
N THR A 98 -0.40 2.36 2.56
CA THR A 98 -1.12 1.30 1.85
C THR A 98 -1.88 1.86 0.65
N GLY A 99 -2.08 1.05 -0.39
CA GLY A 99 -2.82 1.42 -1.60
C GLY A 99 -2.72 0.33 -2.66
N SER A 100 -3.18 0.59 -3.88
CA SER A 100 -2.90 -0.29 -5.01
C SER A 100 -2.49 0.45 -6.28
N PHE A 101 -1.69 -0.21 -7.11
CA PHE A 101 -1.26 0.24 -8.42
C PHE A 101 -2.33 -0.08 -9.47
N SER A 102 -2.57 0.80 -10.44
CA SER A 102 -3.29 0.49 -11.68
C SER A 102 -2.68 1.28 -12.84
N MET A 103 -2.86 0.81 -14.07
CA MET A 103 -2.36 1.49 -15.26
C MET A 103 -3.42 1.57 -16.34
N GLN A 104 -3.50 2.73 -17.00
CA GLN A 104 -4.43 2.98 -18.10
C GLN A 104 -3.70 2.84 -19.44
N THR A 105 -3.48 1.60 -19.87
CA THR A 105 -2.90 1.29 -21.19
C THR A 105 -3.79 0.34 -21.98
N ASN A 106 -3.94 0.63 -23.28
CA ASN A 106 -4.63 -0.25 -24.23
C ASN A 106 -3.64 -1.17 -24.98
N ALA A 107 -2.40 -1.27 -24.51
CA ALA A 107 -1.31 -2.01 -25.13
C ALA A 107 -1.04 -3.29 -24.31
N VAL A 108 -1.47 -4.43 -24.86
CA VAL A 108 -1.54 -5.72 -24.15
C VAL A 108 -0.19 -6.49 -24.17
N THR A 109 0.88 -5.89 -24.68
CA THR A 109 2.09 -6.60 -25.15
C THR A 109 3.28 -6.59 -24.20
N ASN A 110 3.23 -5.86 -23.09
CA ASN A 110 4.38 -5.66 -22.20
C ASN A 110 3.95 -5.86 -20.74
N THR A 111 4.85 -6.39 -19.91
CA THR A 111 4.73 -6.30 -18.45
C THR A 111 5.06 -4.87 -18.01
N TYR A 112 4.37 -4.38 -16.98
CA TYR A 112 4.61 -3.07 -16.37
C TYR A 112 4.74 -3.24 -14.86
N GLU A 113 5.52 -2.39 -14.22
CA GLU A 113 5.75 -2.47 -12.77
C GLU A 113 5.63 -1.10 -12.13
N GLY A 114 4.79 -1.01 -11.10
CA GLY A 114 4.67 0.16 -10.24
C GLY A 114 5.63 0.04 -9.06
N ARG A 115 6.26 1.15 -8.70
CA ARG A 115 7.00 1.32 -7.45
C ARG A 115 6.29 2.33 -6.55
N ILE A 116 6.26 2.06 -5.25
CA ILE A 116 6.22 3.10 -4.23
C ILE A 116 7.46 3.07 -3.36
N GLY A 117 7.69 4.16 -2.64
CA GLY A 117 8.63 4.23 -1.53
C GLY A 117 8.21 5.31 -0.53
N LEU A 118 8.87 5.32 0.63
CA LEU A 118 8.67 6.33 1.67
C LEU A 118 9.92 7.20 1.80
N THR A 119 9.73 8.52 1.86
CA THR A 119 10.80 9.49 2.04
C THR A 119 10.61 10.34 3.29
N LEU A 120 11.73 10.85 3.82
CA LEU A 120 11.78 11.97 4.75
C LEU A 120 12.62 13.07 4.09
N ASP A 121 12.05 14.26 3.93
CA ASP A 121 12.71 15.42 3.30
C ASP A 121 13.28 15.11 1.90
N GLY A 122 12.59 14.23 1.16
CA GLY A 122 13.02 13.72 -0.15
C GLY A 122 14.06 12.58 -0.09
N VAL A 123 14.60 12.25 1.08
CA VAL A 123 15.53 11.12 1.25
C VAL A 123 14.76 9.81 1.33
N LEU A 124 14.93 8.97 0.30
CA LEU A 124 14.29 7.67 0.18
C LEU A 124 14.87 6.63 1.14
N ARG A 125 14.00 5.83 1.76
CA ARG A 125 14.40 4.65 2.55
C ARG A 125 14.28 3.39 1.68
N GLU A 126 15.38 2.83 1.22
CA GLU A 126 15.38 1.67 0.29
C GLU A 126 14.57 0.44 0.79
N SER A 127 14.46 0.24 2.09
CA SER A 127 13.65 -0.81 2.72
C SER A 127 12.14 -0.54 2.72
N SER A 128 11.70 0.66 2.33
CA SER A 128 10.29 0.99 2.11
C SER A 128 9.86 0.85 0.65
N ASN A 129 10.79 0.58 -0.26
CA ASN A 129 10.45 0.40 -1.67
C ASN A 129 9.65 -0.89 -1.84
N ARG A 130 8.40 -0.78 -2.30
CA ARG A 130 7.57 -1.91 -2.73
C ARG A 130 7.34 -1.78 -4.22
N TRP A 131 7.63 -2.86 -4.92
CA TRP A 131 7.31 -3.01 -6.33
C TRP A 131 6.06 -3.88 -6.47
N GLY A 132 5.44 -3.85 -7.65
CA GLY A 132 4.27 -4.64 -7.94
C GLY A 132 3.87 -4.58 -9.41
N ASN A 133 3.68 -5.76 -10.01
CA ASN A 133 3.23 -5.88 -11.39
C ASN A 133 1.87 -5.22 -11.63
N VAL A 134 1.71 -4.61 -12.81
CA VAL A 134 0.45 -4.03 -13.28
C VAL A 134 0.18 -4.54 -14.69
N TYR A 135 -0.77 -5.45 -14.82
CA TYR A 135 -1.12 -6.05 -16.09
C TYR A 135 -2.06 -5.14 -16.90
N ALA A 136 -1.80 -5.03 -18.20
CA ALA A 136 -2.60 -4.21 -19.11
C ALA A 136 -4.01 -4.77 -19.33
N LEU A 137 -4.88 -4.00 -19.98
CA LEU A 137 -6.32 -4.26 -20.15
C LEU A 137 -6.67 -5.42 -21.12
N GLY A 138 -5.95 -6.54 -21.06
CA GLY A 138 -6.22 -7.76 -21.81
C GLY A 138 -7.51 -8.45 -21.37
N GLN A 139 -8.46 -8.59 -22.31
CA GLN A 139 -9.69 -9.41 -22.25
C GLN A 139 -10.75 -9.09 -21.17
N LEU A 140 -10.41 -8.71 -19.94
CA LEU A 140 -11.38 -8.65 -18.81
C LEU A 140 -12.06 -7.29 -18.57
N ASN A 141 -11.74 -6.23 -19.33
CA ASN A 141 -12.25 -4.84 -19.14
C ASN A 141 -12.09 -4.28 -17.71
N THR A 142 -11.32 -4.95 -16.84
CA THR A 142 -11.22 -4.66 -15.42
C THR A 142 -9.75 -4.74 -15.01
N GLY A 143 -9.05 -3.60 -15.14
CA GLY A 143 -7.62 -3.53 -14.86
C GLY A 143 -7.27 -4.08 -13.48
N GLU A 144 -6.26 -4.94 -13.48
CA GLU A 144 -5.75 -5.61 -12.29
C GLU A 144 -5.01 -4.61 -11.40
N THR A 145 -5.07 -4.81 -10.08
CA THR A 145 -4.35 -3.93 -9.14
C THR A 145 -3.48 -4.74 -8.20
N SER A 146 -2.16 -4.57 -8.31
CA SER A 146 -1.23 -5.03 -7.27
C SER A 146 -1.33 -4.11 -6.06
N ILE A 147 -1.43 -4.70 -4.87
CA ILE A 147 -1.60 -3.99 -3.60
C ILE A 147 -0.22 -3.78 -3.00
N PHE A 148 0.03 -2.61 -2.42
CA PHE A 148 1.23 -2.35 -1.63
C PHE A 148 0.90 -2.05 -0.17
N ALA A 149 1.82 -2.46 0.70
CA ALA A 149 1.86 -2.05 2.09
C ALA A 149 3.33 -1.89 2.51
N SER A 150 3.67 -0.74 3.09
CA SER A 150 5.03 -0.38 3.46
C SER A 150 5.07 0.34 4.79
N THR A 151 5.94 -0.13 5.67
CA THR A 151 6.20 0.42 7.00
C THR A 151 7.68 0.80 7.11
N THR A 152 7.99 1.87 7.83
CA THR A 152 9.36 2.21 8.19
C THR A 152 9.45 3.09 9.43
N VAL A 153 10.66 3.28 9.95
CA VAL A 153 10.98 4.25 10.99
C VAL A 153 12.15 5.12 10.54
N PHE A 154 11.92 6.42 10.48
CA PHE A 154 12.96 7.44 10.31
C PHE A 154 13.39 8.04 11.64
N THR A 155 14.58 8.63 11.65
CA THR A 155 15.08 9.52 12.70
C THR A 155 15.14 10.94 12.15
N ALA A 156 14.63 11.93 12.88
CA ALA A 156 14.75 13.35 12.54
C ALA A 156 15.41 14.16 13.66
N SER A 157 16.01 15.30 13.30
CA SER A 157 16.39 16.36 14.23
C SER A 157 15.15 17.16 14.69
N ALA A 158 15.34 18.19 15.52
CA ALA A 158 14.31 19.23 15.64
C ALA A 158 14.13 19.95 14.28
N GLY A 159 12.89 20.27 13.89
CA GLY A 159 12.62 20.93 12.61
C GLY A 159 11.19 20.76 12.10
N VAL A 160 10.90 21.36 10.95
CA VAL A 160 9.77 20.96 10.09
C VAL A 160 10.31 19.94 9.09
N HIS A 161 9.59 18.83 8.94
CA HIS A 161 9.96 17.73 8.05
C HIS A 161 8.79 17.31 7.18
N THR A 162 9.08 16.89 5.96
CA THR A 162 8.09 16.38 5.00
C THR A 162 8.25 14.88 4.86
N VAL A 163 7.25 14.12 5.32
CA VAL A 163 7.14 12.68 5.07
C VAL A 163 6.31 12.48 3.80
N SER A 164 6.81 11.71 2.84
CA SER A 164 6.08 11.44 1.59
C SER A 164 5.92 9.96 1.30
N LEU A 165 4.77 9.61 0.72
CA LEU A 165 4.65 8.45 -0.18
C LEU A 165 5.01 8.93 -1.59
N VAL A 166 6.05 8.36 -2.18
CA VAL A 166 6.43 8.58 -3.58
C VAL A 166 6.02 7.40 -4.44
N GLY A 167 5.75 7.64 -5.72
CA GLY A 167 5.47 6.61 -6.72
C GLY A 167 6.25 6.84 -8.02
N GLY A 168 6.75 5.75 -8.61
CA GLY A 168 7.48 5.71 -9.88
C GLY A 168 7.16 4.42 -10.64
N PHE A 169 7.64 4.23 -11.86
CA PHE A 169 7.29 3.02 -12.64
C PHE A 169 8.33 2.64 -13.71
N VAL A 170 8.34 1.35 -14.05
CA VAL A 170 9.07 0.78 -15.19
C VAL A 170 8.05 0.37 -16.26
N GLY A 171 8.34 0.73 -17.53
CA GLY A 171 7.46 0.49 -18.67
C GLY A 171 6.90 1.78 -19.30
N TYR A 172 5.71 1.71 -19.91
CA TYR A 172 5.11 2.77 -20.73
C TYR A 172 3.66 3.06 -20.35
N GLY A 173 3.28 4.34 -20.28
CA GLY A 173 1.95 4.78 -19.84
C GLY A 173 1.97 5.26 -18.37
N PRO A 174 0.92 5.96 -17.92
CA PRO A 174 0.92 6.55 -16.58
C PRO A 174 0.56 5.52 -15.51
N LEU A 175 1.31 5.55 -14.39
CA LEU A 175 0.96 4.85 -13.16
C LEU A 175 -0.14 5.61 -12.43
N THR A 176 -1.16 4.89 -11.97
CA THR A 176 -2.18 5.38 -11.05
C THR A 176 -2.00 4.69 -9.69
N LEU A 177 -1.98 5.46 -8.61
CA LEU A 177 -2.12 4.94 -7.24
C LEU A 177 -3.57 5.15 -6.79
N ASN A 178 -4.22 4.06 -6.41
CA ASN A 178 -5.65 3.98 -6.10
C ASN A 178 -5.82 3.81 -4.59
N ASN A 179 -6.69 4.62 -3.98
CA ASN A 179 -6.96 4.64 -2.53
C ASN A 179 -5.68 4.64 -1.67
N ALA A 180 -4.69 5.42 -2.10
CA ALA A 180 -3.43 5.56 -1.39
C ALA A 180 -3.65 6.25 -0.04
N GLN A 181 -3.03 5.71 1.00
CA GLN A 181 -3.06 6.19 2.38
C GLN A 181 -1.62 6.36 2.87
N LEU A 182 -1.37 7.42 3.64
CA LEU A 182 -0.14 7.66 4.38
C LEU A 182 -0.51 8.02 5.82
N SER A 183 0.04 7.31 6.80
CA SER A 183 -0.15 7.56 8.23
C SER A 183 1.20 7.68 8.93
N VAL A 184 1.37 8.74 9.72
CA VAL A 184 2.64 9.15 10.34
C VAL A 184 2.42 9.40 11.83
N LEU A 185 3.29 8.83 12.67
CA LEU A 185 3.41 9.15 14.10
C LEU A 185 4.86 9.57 14.39
N ALA A 186 5.07 10.83 14.72
CA ALA A 186 6.35 11.32 15.22
C ALA A 186 6.28 11.54 16.74
N PHE A 187 7.33 11.16 17.46
CA PHE A 187 7.43 11.23 18.92
C PHE A 187 8.93 11.28 19.33
N PRO A 188 9.28 11.76 20.54
CA PRO A 188 10.68 12.01 20.88
C PRO A 188 11.46 10.69 20.99
N THR A 189 12.73 10.69 20.57
CA THR A 189 13.57 9.48 20.55
C THR A 189 13.70 8.81 21.92
N ASN A 190 13.61 9.58 23.01
CA ASN A 190 13.64 9.11 24.39
C ASN A 190 12.26 9.15 25.07
N SER A 191 11.16 8.84 24.35
CA SER A 191 9.83 8.88 24.93
C SER A 191 9.64 7.90 26.09
N ALA A 192 8.94 8.35 27.14
CA ALA A 192 8.49 7.49 28.23
C ALA A 192 7.28 6.63 27.85
N ASN A 193 6.50 7.08 26.85
CA ASN A 193 5.19 6.53 26.48
C ASN A 193 5.24 5.52 25.32
N ILE A 194 6.32 5.53 24.54
CA ILE A 194 6.58 4.61 23.43
C ILE A 194 8.07 4.24 23.41
N ARG A 195 8.38 2.95 23.27
CA ARG A 195 9.71 2.47 22.85
C ARG A 195 9.63 1.93 21.44
N VAL A 196 10.67 2.14 20.64
CA VAL A 196 10.76 1.63 19.28
C VAL A 196 11.90 0.64 19.16
N CYS A 197 11.65 -0.44 18.43
CA CYS A 197 12.70 -1.26 17.85
C CYS A 197 12.41 -1.39 16.36
N ALA A 198 13.36 -1.01 15.50
CA ALA A 198 13.21 -1.12 14.05
C ALA A 198 14.45 -1.74 13.42
N THR A 199 14.25 -2.66 12.49
CA THR A 199 15.32 -3.25 11.66
C THR A 199 14.88 -3.31 10.20
N ASP A 200 15.82 -3.12 9.29
CA ASP A 200 15.63 -3.37 7.88
C ASP A 200 16.96 -3.74 7.22
N THR A 201 16.94 -4.12 5.93
CA THR A 201 18.14 -4.49 5.17
C THR A 201 18.53 -3.53 4.05
N GLY A 202 17.82 -2.42 3.85
CA GLY A 202 17.91 -1.64 2.61
C GLY A 202 17.68 -2.53 1.39
N LEU A 203 18.75 -2.83 0.65
CA LEU A 203 18.74 -3.72 -0.53
C LEU A 203 18.92 -5.22 -0.21
N GLY A 204 19.20 -5.60 1.04
CA GLY A 204 19.50 -6.99 1.41
C GLY A 204 18.28 -7.93 1.38
N VAL A 205 18.58 -9.23 1.22
CA VAL A 205 17.63 -10.29 0.85
C VAL A 205 17.66 -11.46 1.85
N TRP A 206 16.50 -12.01 2.20
CA TRP A 206 16.33 -13.32 2.85
C TRP A 206 15.87 -14.37 1.82
N ARG A 207 16.28 -15.64 1.95
CA ARG A 207 15.92 -16.73 1.01
C ARG A 207 15.02 -17.75 1.69
N ALA A 208 14.01 -18.24 0.98
CA ALA A 208 13.01 -19.15 1.53
C ALA A 208 13.60 -20.50 1.93
N THR A 209 13.41 -20.87 3.19
CA THR A 209 13.77 -22.18 3.79
C THR A 209 12.53 -23.08 3.92
N PRO A 210 12.67 -24.42 3.94
CA PRO A 210 11.51 -25.31 4.05
C PRO A 210 10.92 -25.29 5.48
N THR A 211 11.77 -24.99 6.47
CA THR A 211 11.38 -24.70 7.86
C THR A 211 11.30 -23.19 8.08
N MET A 212 10.45 -22.77 9.01
CA MET A 212 10.34 -21.39 9.49
C MET A 212 11.71 -20.88 9.99
N SER A 213 12.16 -19.73 9.48
CA SER A 213 13.43 -19.10 9.85
C SER A 213 13.30 -17.58 9.98
N THR A 214 14.23 -16.96 10.72
CA THR A 214 14.23 -15.51 10.96
C THR A 214 14.57 -14.73 9.69
N ILE A 215 13.65 -13.88 9.27
CA ILE A 215 13.85 -12.83 8.27
C ILE A 215 14.50 -11.63 8.96
N ARG A 216 13.83 -11.04 9.95
CA ARG A 216 14.32 -9.90 10.75
C ARG A 216 14.04 -10.17 12.23
N SER A 217 14.85 -9.59 13.10
CA SER A 217 14.65 -9.69 14.55
C SER A 217 15.04 -8.39 15.23
N CYS A 218 14.23 -7.93 16.19
CA CYS A 218 14.49 -6.71 16.92
C CYS A 218 14.35 -6.94 18.42
N SER A 219 15.45 -6.81 19.15
CA SER A 219 15.54 -7.05 20.60
C SER A 219 15.50 -5.75 21.39
N PHE A 220 14.71 -5.71 22.45
CA PHE A 220 14.56 -4.55 23.32
C PHE A 220 14.28 -4.95 24.77
N ASN A 221 14.63 -4.06 25.69
CA ASN A 221 14.24 -4.19 27.10
C ASN A 221 12.94 -3.40 27.34
N LEU A 222 11.97 -4.04 27.99
CA LEU A 222 10.75 -3.43 28.50
C LEU A 222 10.90 -3.16 30.02
N PRO A 223 10.71 -1.91 30.47
CA PRO A 223 10.87 -1.53 31.88
C PRO A 223 9.63 -1.89 32.72
N SER A 224 8.50 -2.15 32.07
CA SER A 224 7.23 -2.57 32.63
C SER A 224 6.53 -3.51 31.65
N ASN A 225 5.46 -4.15 32.08
CA ASN A 225 4.53 -4.79 31.14
C ASN A 225 4.10 -3.76 30.07
N SER A 226 3.97 -4.18 28.83
CA SER A 226 3.69 -3.31 27.67
C SER A 226 2.82 -4.04 26.65
N THR A 227 1.91 -3.31 25.99
CA THR A 227 1.35 -3.79 24.73
C THR A 227 2.30 -3.41 23.60
N VAL A 228 2.60 -4.34 22.71
CA VAL A 228 3.58 -4.20 21.64
C VAL A 228 2.87 -4.40 20.31
N PHE A 229 2.77 -3.34 19.52
CA PHE A 229 2.38 -3.42 18.12
C PHE A 229 3.60 -3.76 17.28
N VAL A 230 3.42 -4.66 16.32
CA VAL A 230 4.43 -5.09 15.38
C VAL A 230 3.88 -4.98 13.98
N SER A 231 4.66 -4.41 13.06
CA SER A 231 4.42 -4.54 11.63
C SER A 231 5.73 -4.86 10.90
N ALA A 232 5.64 -5.73 9.92
CA ALA A 232 6.73 -6.09 9.02
C ALA A 232 6.18 -6.25 7.61
N ASP A 233 7.03 -6.02 6.62
CA ASP A 233 6.67 -6.06 5.21
C ASP A 233 7.92 -6.20 4.33
N GLY A 234 7.74 -6.41 3.03
CA GLY A 234 8.80 -6.53 2.04
C GLY A 234 8.26 -6.80 0.65
N SER A 235 9.16 -6.90 -0.34
CA SER A 235 8.85 -7.45 -1.67
C SER A 235 9.24 -8.92 -1.70
N ALA A 236 8.31 -9.81 -2.04
CA ALA A 236 8.56 -11.22 -2.30
C ALA A 236 8.77 -11.46 -3.80
N LEU A 237 9.80 -12.24 -4.14
CA LEU A 237 10.24 -12.48 -5.52
C LEU A 237 10.46 -14.00 -5.76
N PRO A 238 10.09 -14.52 -6.94
CA PRO A 238 10.37 -15.89 -7.34
C PRO A 238 11.82 -16.01 -7.85
N ILE A 239 12.28 -17.25 -8.00
CA ILE A 239 13.42 -17.59 -8.85
C ILE A 239 12.86 -18.35 -10.07
N PRO A 240 13.18 -17.95 -11.31
CA PRO A 240 12.47 -18.43 -12.50
C PRO A 240 12.38 -19.96 -12.61
N GLY A 241 11.19 -20.43 -13.00
CA GLY A 241 10.84 -21.80 -13.32
C GLY A 241 9.91 -22.52 -12.32
N ASN A 242 9.50 -21.90 -11.21
CA ASN A 242 8.62 -22.53 -10.20
C ASN A 242 7.73 -21.49 -9.50
N GLU A 243 6.44 -21.80 -9.34
CA GLU A 243 5.54 -21.13 -8.38
C GLU A 243 5.94 -21.53 -6.94
N VAL A 244 5.91 -20.60 -5.99
CA VAL A 244 6.30 -20.89 -4.59
C VAL A 244 5.34 -20.25 -3.60
N ALA A 245 4.65 -21.09 -2.83
CA ALA A 245 3.94 -20.68 -1.62
C ALA A 245 4.93 -20.24 -0.53
N LEU A 246 4.85 -18.97 -0.14
CA LEU A 246 5.54 -18.40 1.01
C LEU A 246 4.58 -18.24 2.18
N GLN A 247 5.07 -18.58 3.37
CA GLN A 247 4.41 -18.33 4.64
C GLN A 247 5.26 -17.36 5.47
N PHE A 248 4.60 -16.40 6.10
CA PHE A 248 5.16 -15.36 6.94
C PHE A 248 4.48 -15.35 8.31
N ARG A 249 5.25 -15.14 9.37
CA ARG A 249 4.75 -15.19 10.76
C ARG A 249 5.49 -14.19 11.64
N LEU A 250 4.83 -13.66 12.68
CA LEU A 250 5.48 -12.90 13.75
C LEU A 250 5.66 -13.77 15.00
N GLY A 251 6.78 -13.59 15.68
CA GLY A 251 7.13 -14.33 16.89
C GLY A 251 7.68 -13.45 18.00
N VAL A 252 7.56 -13.94 19.23
CA VAL A 252 8.11 -13.33 20.45
C VAL A 252 9.07 -14.34 21.06
N ASP A 253 10.33 -13.93 21.25
CA ASP A 253 11.47 -14.65 21.84
C ASP A 253 11.91 -15.94 21.13
N GLU A 254 11.00 -16.71 20.54
CA GLU A 254 11.30 -17.87 19.70
C GLU A 254 11.55 -17.47 18.24
N ALA A 255 12.68 -17.93 17.69
CA ALA A 255 13.16 -17.61 16.34
C ALA A 255 12.64 -18.55 15.23
N THR A 256 11.83 -19.56 15.59
CA THR A 256 11.40 -20.63 14.66
C THR A 256 9.93 -21.03 14.78
N THR A 257 9.25 -20.75 15.90
CA THR A 257 7.84 -21.17 16.08
C THR A 257 6.88 -20.05 15.71
N GLY A 258 7.02 -18.88 16.35
CA GLY A 258 6.12 -17.75 16.18
C GLY A 258 4.68 -18.01 16.65
N ASP A 259 3.80 -17.03 16.44
CA ASP A 259 2.37 -17.10 16.75
C ASP A 259 1.56 -17.39 15.48
N VAL A 260 0.92 -18.56 15.41
CA VAL A 260 0.12 -19.02 14.26
C VAL A 260 -0.98 -18.03 13.87
N ARG A 261 -1.52 -17.28 14.83
CA ARG A 261 -2.62 -16.31 14.63
C ARG A 261 -2.20 -15.06 13.86
N THR A 262 -0.92 -15.00 13.49
CA THR A 262 -0.33 -13.95 12.65
C THR A 262 -0.03 -14.43 11.24
N ASP A 263 -0.24 -15.72 10.92
CA ASP A 263 0.16 -16.33 9.65
C ASP A 263 -0.35 -15.55 8.43
N ARG A 264 0.56 -15.26 7.51
CA ARG A 264 0.27 -14.60 6.24
C ARG A 264 0.92 -15.37 5.11
N TYR A 265 0.11 -15.84 4.17
CA TYR A 265 0.55 -16.59 3.01
C TYR A 265 0.55 -15.68 1.78
N VAL A 266 1.53 -15.90 0.91
CA VAL A 266 1.68 -15.29 -0.41
C VAL A 266 2.18 -16.36 -1.37
N ASP A 267 1.41 -16.69 -2.39
CA ASP A 267 1.90 -17.46 -3.52
C ASP A 267 2.63 -16.52 -4.49
N VAL A 268 3.84 -16.91 -4.93
CA VAL A 268 4.70 -16.09 -5.79
C VAL A 268 4.94 -16.82 -7.10
N ASP A 269 4.37 -16.29 -8.18
CA ASP A 269 4.33 -16.94 -9.48
C ASP A 269 5.63 -16.74 -10.28
N SER A 270 6.14 -17.83 -10.84
CA SER A 270 7.15 -17.76 -11.89
C SER A 270 6.49 -17.53 -13.25
N LEU A 271 6.32 -16.27 -13.66
CA LEU A 271 6.11 -15.99 -15.08
C LEU A 271 7.27 -16.57 -15.92
N GLU A 272 6.92 -17.29 -16.99
CA GLU A 272 7.84 -17.96 -17.91
C GLU A 272 8.91 -16.99 -18.46
N PRO A 273 10.22 -17.31 -18.37
CA PRO A 273 11.31 -16.41 -18.72
C PRO A 273 11.43 -16.21 -20.25
N ASN A 274 10.54 -15.39 -20.79
CA ASN A 274 10.73 -14.80 -22.11
C ASN A 274 11.80 -13.69 -22.01
N ASN A 275 12.74 -13.68 -22.96
CA ASN A 275 13.98 -12.88 -22.90
C ASN A 275 13.80 -11.34 -23.02
N GLU A 276 12.58 -10.83 -22.85
CA GLU A 276 12.25 -9.39 -22.89
C GLU A 276 11.69 -8.86 -21.55
N GLN A 277 11.40 -9.74 -20.58
CA GLN A 277 10.99 -9.32 -19.22
C GLN A 277 12.21 -8.88 -18.39
N ILE A 278 12.24 -7.60 -18.04
CA ILE A 278 13.12 -7.06 -17.00
C ILE A 278 12.40 -7.21 -15.65
N ASP A 279 12.73 -8.29 -14.95
CA ASP A 279 12.72 -8.43 -13.48
C ASP A 279 11.55 -7.76 -12.73
N GLY A 280 10.32 -8.16 -13.09
CA GLY A 280 9.09 -7.75 -12.39
C GLY A 280 8.18 -8.95 -12.17
N ASN A 281 8.23 -9.51 -10.97
CA ASN A 281 7.29 -10.50 -10.42
C ASN A 281 7.06 -10.22 -8.91
N ASP A 282 7.26 -8.98 -8.48
CA ASP A 282 7.23 -8.58 -7.07
C ASP A 282 5.81 -8.60 -6.50
N ILE A 283 5.66 -9.23 -5.34
CA ILE A 283 4.46 -9.16 -4.51
C ILE A 283 4.79 -8.51 -3.17
N SER A 284 4.13 -7.39 -2.87
CA SER A 284 4.24 -6.73 -1.58
C SER A 284 3.58 -7.59 -0.49
N THR A 285 4.39 -8.20 0.38
CA THR A 285 3.90 -8.86 1.60
C THR A 285 3.84 -7.87 2.75
N SER A 286 2.82 -8.01 3.62
CA SER A 286 2.74 -7.25 4.87
C SER A 286 1.95 -8.00 5.94
N ILE A 287 2.45 -7.89 7.16
CA ILE A 287 1.98 -8.57 8.36
C ILE A 287 2.00 -7.58 9.54
N ALA A 288 0.91 -7.51 10.29
CA ALA A 288 0.85 -6.79 11.56
C ALA A 288 0.12 -7.59 12.64
N ALA A 289 0.56 -7.39 13.88
CA ALA A 289 0.08 -8.09 15.08
C ALA A 289 0.21 -7.19 16.33
N SER A 290 -0.44 -7.60 17.42
CA SER A 290 -0.29 -6.96 18.74
C SER A 290 -0.09 -8.03 19.83
N PHE A 291 0.94 -7.87 20.64
CA PHE A 291 1.31 -8.77 21.73
C PHE A 291 1.25 -8.05 23.08
N ASN A 292 0.90 -8.74 24.17
CA ASN A 292 1.04 -8.20 25.53
C ASN A 292 2.25 -8.86 26.19
N LEU A 293 3.31 -8.09 26.42
CA LEU A 293 4.58 -8.56 26.97
C LEU A 293 4.78 -8.10 28.41
N THR A 294 5.58 -8.85 29.16
CA THR A 294 6.00 -8.52 30.51
C THR A 294 7.14 -7.49 30.53
N ALA A 295 7.49 -6.98 31.71
CA ALA A 295 8.80 -6.37 31.91
C ALA A 295 9.90 -7.43 31.68
N GLY A 296 10.97 -7.09 30.97
CA GLY A 296 12.03 -8.04 30.62
C GLY A 296 12.77 -7.69 29.33
N ASN A 297 13.72 -8.54 28.94
CA ASN A 297 14.29 -8.50 27.59
C ASN A 297 13.43 -9.36 26.68
N HIS A 298 13.00 -8.80 25.55
CA HIS A 298 12.24 -9.52 24.53
C HIS A 298 12.86 -9.31 23.15
N THR A 299 12.66 -10.28 22.25
CA THR A 299 13.03 -10.22 20.84
C THR A 299 11.81 -10.50 19.98
N ILE A 300 11.36 -9.51 19.21
CA ILE A 300 10.33 -9.72 18.19
C ILE A 300 11.01 -10.23 16.93
N ASN A 301 10.50 -11.32 16.38
CA ASN A 301 10.99 -11.94 15.16
C ASN A 301 9.94 -11.83 14.04
N PHE A 302 10.37 -11.37 12.87
CA PHE A 302 9.68 -11.59 11.60
C PHE A 302 10.25 -12.85 10.97
N LEU A 303 9.40 -13.85 10.75
CA LEU A 303 9.76 -15.20 10.33
C LEU A 303 9.13 -15.53 8.97
N GLY A 304 9.71 -16.50 8.26
CA GLY A 304 9.04 -17.12 7.12
C GLY A 304 9.62 -18.47 6.68
N ASN A 305 8.93 -19.09 5.74
CA ASN A 305 9.27 -20.35 5.07
C ASN A 305 8.66 -20.39 3.67
N GLY A 306 9.08 -21.36 2.84
CA GLY A 306 8.46 -21.62 1.55
C GLY A 306 8.61 -23.06 1.09
N SER A 307 7.59 -23.59 0.40
CA SER A 307 7.49 -24.99 -0.03
C SER A 307 8.30 -25.30 -1.30
N GLY A 308 9.56 -24.88 -1.32
CA GLY A 308 10.44 -24.93 -2.49
C GLY A 308 11.79 -24.29 -2.18
N SER A 309 12.52 -24.83 -1.19
CA SER A 309 13.61 -24.10 -0.54
C SER A 309 14.68 -23.59 -1.50
N ASN A 310 15.03 -22.31 -1.38
CA ASN A 310 15.88 -21.51 -2.28
C ASN A 310 15.28 -21.17 -3.66
N GLN A 311 13.97 -21.36 -3.90
CA GLN A 311 13.28 -20.95 -5.15
C GLN A 311 12.49 -19.63 -5.03
N ALA A 312 12.49 -18.99 -3.86
CA ALA A 312 11.91 -17.66 -3.66
C ALA A 312 12.69 -16.88 -2.59
N TYR A 313 12.53 -15.56 -2.57
CA TYR A 313 13.25 -14.67 -1.66
C TYR A 313 12.44 -13.42 -1.28
N LEU A 314 12.74 -12.87 -0.11
CA LEU A 314 12.16 -11.60 0.37
C LEU A 314 13.25 -10.52 0.35
N SER A 315 13.08 -9.52 -0.51
CA SER A 315 13.93 -8.33 -0.57
C SER A 315 13.33 -7.18 0.22
N ARG A 316 14.17 -6.15 0.50
CA ARG A 316 13.73 -4.83 0.98
C ARG A 316 12.84 -4.87 2.22
N SER A 317 12.99 -5.87 3.08
CA SER A 317 12.05 -6.09 4.17
C SER A 317 12.35 -5.29 5.42
N SER A 318 11.26 -4.79 6.03
CA SER A 318 11.25 -4.04 7.29
C SER A 318 10.69 -4.89 8.43
N LEU A 319 11.04 -4.53 9.66
CA LEU A 319 10.37 -4.91 10.89
C LEU A 319 10.37 -3.68 11.80
N ALA A 320 9.19 -3.14 12.10
CA ALA A 320 8.98 -2.02 13.00
C ALA A 320 8.12 -2.44 14.19
N VAL A 321 8.59 -2.12 15.39
CA VAL A 321 7.97 -2.50 16.67
C VAL A 321 7.75 -1.24 17.51
N LEU A 322 6.50 -1.03 17.95
CA LEU A 322 6.09 0.04 18.86
C LEU A 322 5.61 -0.59 20.16
N ALA A 323 6.34 -0.38 21.26
CA ALA A 323 5.99 -0.86 22.58
C ALA A 323 5.44 0.27 23.46
N PHE A 324 4.23 0.08 23.98
CA PHE A 324 3.48 1.02 24.82
C PHE A 324 3.44 0.48 26.27
N PRO A 325 4.23 1.06 27.21
CA PRO A 325 4.20 0.67 28.62
C PRO A 325 2.81 0.73 29.23
N SER A 326 2.51 -0.10 30.24
CA SER A 326 1.17 -0.17 30.85
C SER A 326 0.71 1.10 31.59
N GLY A 327 1.62 2.05 31.83
CA GLY A 327 1.29 3.40 32.33
C GLY A 327 1.07 4.44 31.23
N SER A 328 1.30 4.08 29.96
CA SER A 328 1.20 4.97 28.81
C SER A 328 -0.25 5.46 28.60
N PRO A 329 -0.46 6.68 28.09
CA PRO A 329 -1.80 7.18 27.77
C PRO A 329 -2.44 6.47 26.56
N PHE A 330 -1.65 5.70 25.79
CA PHE A 330 -2.11 4.95 24.62
C PHE A 330 -3.12 3.85 24.98
N ARG A 331 -4.06 3.58 24.07
CA ARG A 331 -5.14 2.60 24.24
C ARG A 331 -5.21 1.74 22.98
N THR A 332 -5.28 0.43 23.16
CA THR A 332 -5.27 -0.52 22.04
C THR A 332 -6.47 -1.45 22.10
N CYS A 333 -7.13 -1.68 20.97
CA CYS A 333 -7.88 -2.92 20.77
C CYS A 333 -7.24 -3.74 19.66
N THR A 334 -7.32 -5.05 19.81
CA THR A 334 -6.94 -6.01 18.78
C THR A 334 -8.00 -7.09 18.71
N SER A 335 -8.20 -7.64 17.53
CA SER A 335 -8.91 -8.90 17.32
C SER A 335 -8.12 -9.69 16.30
N MET A 336 -7.77 -10.92 16.65
CA MET A 336 -6.99 -11.85 15.83
C MET A 336 -7.77 -13.16 15.75
N ASN A 337 -8.42 -13.40 14.62
CA ASN A 337 -9.10 -14.66 14.34
C ASN A 337 -8.08 -15.66 13.78
N ASP A 338 -8.18 -16.92 14.20
CA ASP A 338 -7.37 -18.07 13.77
C ASP A 338 -8.19 -19.03 12.88
N THR A 339 -9.19 -18.48 12.20
CA THR A 339 -10.21 -19.24 11.47
C THR A 339 -10.31 -18.79 10.03
N SER A 340 -9.92 -19.67 9.10
CA SER A 340 -10.15 -19.43 7.69
C SER A 340 -11.64 -19.60 7.35
N THR A 341 -12.23 -18.59 6.72
CA THR A 341 -13.68 -18.51 6.47
C THR A 341 -13.97 -18.15 5.01
N PHE A 342 -15.09 -18.65 4.48
CA PHE A 342 -15.44 -18.51 3.05
C PHE A 342 -16.64 -17.58 2.86
N PHE A 343 -16.53 -16.65 1.91
CA PHE A 343 -17.55 -15.64 1.62
C PHE A 343 -17.89 -15.60 0.12
N SER A 344 -19.18 -15.46 -0.18
CA SER A 344 -19.75 -15.41 -1.53
C SER A 344 -20.95 -14.46 -1.64
N ASN A 345 -21.21 -13.67 -0.59
CA ASN A 345 -22.30 -12.71 -0.52
C ASN A 345 -21.90 -11.37 -1.16
N SER A 346 -22.81 -10.73 -1.90
CA SER A 346 -22.54 -9.48 -2.61
C SER A 346 -22.60 -8.21 -1.72
N GLU A 347 -22.21 -8.33 -0.45
CA GLU A 347 -22.32 -7.27 0.56
C GLU A 347 -21.08 -7.25 1.49
N PHE A 348 -20.78 -6.09 2.09
CA PHE A 348 -19.71 -5.98 3.08
C PHE A 348 -20.04 -6.75 4.37
N SER A 349 -19.21 -7.75 4.67
CA SER A 349 -19.22 -8.52 5.91
C SER A 349 -18.07 -8.07 6.81
N SER A 350 -18.25 -8.07 8.13
CA SER A 350 -17.17 -7.79 9.09
C SER A 350 -16.36 -9.06 9.31
N TRP A 351 -15.04 -8.97 9.12
CA TRP A 351 -14.08 -10.07 9.11
C TRP A 351 -13.30 -10.17 10.41
N ALA A 352 -12.98 -9.01 10.99
CA ALA A 352 -12.45 -8.87 12.33
C ALA A 352 -12.96 -7.56 12.93
N ASN A 353 -13.43 -7.58 14.17
CA ASN A 353 -13.90 -6.40 14.88
C ASN A 353 -13.22 -6.28 16.24
N CYS A 354 -12.89 -5.06 16.66
CA CYS A 354 -12.43 -4.80 18.03
C CYS A 354 -13.14 -3.56 18.62
N LEU A 355 -13.28 -3.57 19.94
CA LEU A 355 -14.02 -2.54 20.69
C LEU A 355 -13.03 -1.80 21.59
N LEU A 356 -13.07 -0.47 21.58
CA LEU A 356 -12.22 0.36 22.43
C LEU A 356 -13.02 1.47 23.12
N THR A 357 -12.98 1.46 24.45
CA THR A 357 -13.51 2.57 25.26
C THR A 357 -12.39 3.56 25.53
N VAL A 358 -12.58 4.83 25.15
CA VAL A 358 -11.62 5.91 25.39
C VAL A 358 -12.26 7.08 26.15
N SER A 359 -11.47 7.75 26.98
CA SER A 359 -11.93 8.88 27.81
C SER A 359 -11.59 10.21 27.16
N GLY A 360 -12.58 10.90 26.60
CA GLY A 360 -12.38 12.14 25.85
C GLY A 360 -11.85 11.91 24.43
N ALA A 361 -11.56 13.00 23.71
CA ALA A 361 -11.11 12.92 22.32
C ALA A 361 -9.79 12.14 22.20
N HIS A 362 -9.77 11.17 21.30
CA HIS A 362 -8.57 10.42 20.92
C HIS A 362 -8.41 10.49 19.41
N ARG A 363 -7.20 10.18 18.94
CA ARG A 363 -6.91 9.82 17.56
C ARG A 363 -6.32 8.42 17.54
N GLY A 364 -6.38 7.73 16.42
CA GLY A 364 -5.73 6.43 16.32
C GLY A 364 -5.42 6.01 14.90
N ILE A 365 -4.32 5.27 14.76
CA ILE A 365 -4.07 4.47 13.55
C ILE A 365 -4.86 3.17 13.68
N ILE A 366 -5.50 2.78 12.58
CA ILE A 366 -6.28 1.57 12.43
C ILE A 366 -5.60 0.75 11.33
N VAL A 367 -5.16 -0.46 11.68
CA VAL A 367 -4.52 -1.42 10.78
C VAL A 367 -5.42 -2.65 10.69
N GLY A 368 -5.78 -3.07 9.49
CA GLY A 368 -6.45 -4.36 9.24
C GLY A 368 -5.65 -5.16 8.23
N ASN A 369 -5.34 -6.42 8.54
CA ASN A 369 -4.59 -7.29 7.64
C ASN A 369 -5.13 -8.71 7.62
N VAL A 370 -4.97 -9.39 6.50
CA VAL A 370 -5.59 -10.70 6.19
C VAL A 370 -4.86 -11.32 5.01
N THR A 371 -4.74 -12.65 4.94
CA THR A 371 -4.44 -13.32 3.66
C THR A 371 -5.75 -13.71 3.01
N VAL A 372 -5.85 -13.44 1.71
CA VAL A 372 -7.03 -13.72 0.91
C VAL A 372 -6.64 -14.62 -0.24
N GLY A 373 -7.22 -15.81 -0.25
CA GLY A 373 -7.08 -16.81 -1.30
C GLY A 373 -8.39 -17.12 -1.98
N GLN A 374 -8.35 -18.06 -2.92
CA GLN A 374 -9.48 -18.38 -3.76
C GLN A 374 -9.97 -19.83 -3.59
N GLN A 375 -11.23 -20.05 -3.97
CA GLN A 375 -11.74 -21.39 -4.27
C GLN A 375 -12.21 -21.57 -5.72
N ASN A 376 -12.79 -20.55 -6.36
CA ASN A 376 -13.26 -20.58 -7.76
C ASN A 376 -13.33 -19.17 -8.41
N GLY A 377 -13.06 -19.08 -9.71
CA GLY A 377 -13.32 -17.91 -10.57
C GLY A 377 -12.10 -17.05 -10.86
N GLU A 378 -12.26 -15.73 -10.76
CA GLU A 378 -11.24 -14.66 -10.71
C GLU A 378 -11.65 -13.73 -9.54
N PRO A 379 -10.89 -13.53 -8.44
CA PRO A 379 -11.45 -13.01 -7.19
C PRO A 379 -11.31 -11.50 -7.06
N GLN A 380 -12.41 -10.75 -7.26
CA GLN A 380 -12.40 -9.29 -7.13
C GLN A 380 -12.73 -8.84 -5.71
N VAL A 381 -11.71 -8.77 -4.85
CA VAL A 381 -11.90 -8.53 -3.40
C VAL A 381 -11.71 -7.07 -3.02
N ARG A 382 -12.71 -6.51 -2.33
CA ARG A 382 -12.70 -5.17 -1.73
C ARG A 382 -12.71 -5.29 -0.20
N THR A 383 -11.64 -4.87 0.47
CA THR A 383 -11.71 -4.61 1.93
C THR A 383 -12.27 -3.23 2.22
N ARG A 384 -12.55 -2.95 3.49
CA ARG A 384 -12.90 -1.63 4.04
C ARG A 384 -12.57 -1.63 5.54
N LEU A 385 -11.85 -0.63 6.02
CA LEU A 385 -11.81 -0.34 7.46
C LEU A 385 -12.93 0.66 7.77
N ARG A 386 -13.67 0.41 8.86
CA ARG A 386 -14.67 1.32 9.45
C ARG A 386 -14.40 1.52 10.93
N ALA A 387 -14.25 2.77 11.35
CA ALA A 387 -14.48 3.16 12.75
C ALA A 387 -15.93 3.66 12.89
N ASN A 388 -16.70 3.05 13.79
CA ASN A 388 -18.03 3.51 14.18
C ASN A 388 -17.98 4.04 15.63
N THR A 389 -18.17 5.34 15.80
CA THR A 389 -18.12 5.99 17.11
C THR A 389 -19.53 6.08 17.72
N GLU A 390 -19.81 5.41 18.85
CA GLU A 390 -21.06 5.64 19.58
C GLU A 390 -20.96 6.92 20.42
N VAL A 391 -21.28 8.05 19.78
CA VAL A 391 -21.55 9.29 20.52
C VAL A 391 -22.88 9.14 21.25
N VAL A 392 -22.92 9.51 22.54
CA VAL A 392 -24.08 9.43 23.47
C VAL A 392 -25.29 10.31 23.03
N LEU A 393 -25.26 10.85 21.81
CA LEU A 393 -26.29 11.68 21.18
C LEU A 393 -26.71 11.17 19.78
N GLY A 394 -26.41 9.91 19.44
CA GLY A 394 -27.07 9.21 18.33
C GLY A 394 -26.58 9.55 16.92
N SER A 395 -25.29 9.88 16.75
CA SER A 395 -24.68 10.01 15.42
C SER A 395 -23.43 9.15 15.27
N THR A 396 -23.48 8.20 14.34
CA THR A 396 -22.33 7.40 13.92
C THR A 396 -21.58 8.15 12.82
N ARG A 397 -20.35 8.60 13.08
CA ARG A 397 -19.39 8.81 12.00
C ARG A 397 -18.86 7.44 11.59
N THR A 398 -18.83 7.20 10.28
CA THR A 398 -18.13 6.06 9.67
C THR A 398 -17.10 6.64 8.70
N SER A 399 -15.82 6.41 8.99
CA SER A 399 -14.71 6.70 8.07
C SER A 399 -14.42 5.47 7.22
N ASP A 400 -14.56 5.61 5.90
CA ASP A 400 -14.19 4.56 4.94
C ASP A 400 -12.73 4.77 4.54
N LEU A 401 -11.86 3.87 5.00
CA LEU A 401 -10.42 4.10 4.91
C LEU A 401 -9.84 3.69 3.54
N THR A 402 -10.01 2.44 3.12
CA THR A 402 -9.43 1.92 1.86
C THR A 402 -10.40 1.01 1.13
N ILE A 403 -10.29 0.94 -0.21
CA ILE A 403 -10.92 -0.08 -1.05
C ILE A 403 -9.86 -0.61 -2.02
N PHE A 404 -9.54 -1.90 -1.96
CA PHE A 404 -8.68 -2.57 -2.93
C PHE A 404 -9.50 -3.27 -4.02
N ARG A 405 -8.83 -3.80 -5.05
CA ARG A 405 -9.43 -4.72 -6.03
C ARG A 405 -8.40 -5.73 -6.52
N MET A 406 -8.41 -6.93 -5.93
CA MET A 406 -7.61 -8.02 -6.50
C MET A 406 -8.17 -8.49 -7.85
N VAL A 407 -7.28 -9.09 -8.63
CA VAL A 407 -7.52 -10.02 -9.74
C VAL A 407 -6.42 -11.09 -9.55
N GLY A 408 -6.63 -12.34 -9.96
CA GLY A 408 -5.75 -13.43 -9.54
C GLY A 408 -6.20 -14.80 -10.01
N GLY A 409 -5.22 -15.64 -10.29
CA GLY A 409 -5.43 -16.98 -10.82
C GLY A 409 -6.09 -17.91 -9.81
N GLN A 410 -6.42 -19.11 -10.28
CA GLN A 410 -7.00 -20.15 -9.42
C GLN A 410 -5.93 -20.87 -8.61
N GLY A 411 -5.47 -20.19 -7.56
CA GLY A 411 -4.65 -20.75 -6.50
C GLY A 411 -4.24 -19.68 -5.48
N ASP A 412 -3.86 -18.51 -5.98
CA ASP A 412 -2.96 -17.58 -5.30
C ASP A 412 -3.54 -16.92 -4.03
N ASP A 413 -3.02 -17.32 -2.86
CA ASP A 413 -3.13 -16.60 -1.59
C ASP A 413 -2.34 -15.27 -1.68
N LYS A 414 -2.97 -14.14 -1.33
CA LYS A 414 -2.34 -12.80 -1.34
C LYS A 414 -2.58 -12.05 -0.04
N THR A 415 -1.57 -11.35 0.48
CA THR A 415 -1.74 -10.50 1.68
C THR A 415 -2.38 -9.17 1.35
N MET A 416 -3.46 -8.83 2.06
CA MET A 416 -4.07 -7.50 2.02
C MET A 416 -3.85 -6.82 3.38
N THR A 417 -3.33 -5.59 3.36
CA THR A 417 -3.19 -4.73 4.54
C THR A 417 -3.72 -3.34 4.23
N SER A 418 -4.58 -2.80 5.10
CA SER A 418 -5.15 -1.46 5.03
C SER A 418 -4.72 -0.66 6.25
N VAL A 419 -4.22 0.58 6.06
CA VAL A 419 -3.81 1.46 7.16
C VAL A 419 -4.30 2.89 6.96
N GLY A 420 -4.99 3.42 7.96
CA GLY A 420 -5.31 4.84 8.01
C GLY A 420 -5.54 5.35 9.43
N MET A 421 -5.85 6.64 9.54
CA MET A 421 -6.01 7.34 10.81
C MET A 421 -7.42 7.91 10.96
N SER A 422 -7.98 7.84 12.17
CA SER A 422 -9.29 8.42 12.51
C SER A 422 -9.25 9.21 13.81
N GLU A 423 -10.08 10.26 13.89
CA GLU A 423 -10.53 10.82 15.16
C GLU A 423 -11.51 9.85 15.84
N LEU A 424 -11.48 9.79 17.17
CA LEU A 424 -12.24 8.88 18.02
C LEU A 424 -12.98 9.67 19.09
N ALA A 425 -14.25 9.36 19.30
CA ALA A 425 -15.07 10.01 20.31
C ALA A 425 -14.82 9.41 21.70
N GLY A 426 -14.93 10.23 22.75
CA GLY A 426 -14.99 9.72 24.12
C GLY A 426 -16.25 8.88 24.33
N GLY A 427 -16.08 7.63 24.77
CA GLY A 427 -17.13 6.62 24.77
C GLY A 427 -16.65 5.31 24.15
N LEU A 428 -17.60 4.50 23.67
CA LEU A 428 -17.34 3.23 22.98
C LEU A 428 -17.11 3.47 21.49
N ASN A 429 -16.02 2.94 20.96
CA ASN A 429 -15.68 2.96 19.54
C ASN A 429 -15.61 1.51 19.05
N ILE A 430 -16.37 1.19 18.00
CA ILE A 430 -16.44 -0.14 17.40
C ILE A 430 -15.73 -0.09 16.05
N PHE A 431 -14.64 -0.84 15.93
CA PHE A 431 -13.84 -0.93 14.72
C PHE A 431 -14.17 -2.23 13.99
N ASN A 432 -14.33 -2.15 12.68
CA ASN A 432 -14.52 -3.29 11.80
C ASN A 432 -13.47 -3.23 10.69
N PHE A 433 -12.84 -4.37 10.43
CA PHE A 433 -12.20 -4.67 9.17
C PHE A 433 -13.17 -5.55 8.40
N ASP A 434 -13.74 -4.98 7.35
CA ASP A 434 -14.77 -5.58 6.52
C ASP A 434 -14.22 -5.95 5.15
N GLY A 435 -14.95 -6.79 4.42
CA GLY A 435 -14.76 -6.91 2.98
C GLY A 435 -15.90 -7.62 2.25
N TYR A 436 -15.74 -7.66 0.93
CA TYR A 436 -16.79 -7.94 -0.04
C TYR A 436 -16.19 -8.48 -1.36
N PRO A 437 -16.61 -9.65 -1.85
CA PRO A 437 -16.32 -10.11 -3.21
C PRO A 437 -17.22 -9.39 -4.23
N SER A 438 -16.64 -8.55 -5.10
CA SER A 438 -17.38 -7.78 -6.11
C SER A 438 -17.73 -8.55 -7.39
N ASN A 439 -17.79 -9.88 -7.31
CA ASN A 439 -18.34 -10.78 -8.30
C ASN A 439 -18.80 -12.09 -7.61
N SER A 440 -19.36 -13.03 -8.37
CA SER A 440 -19.87 -14.31 -7.84
C SER A 440 -18.77 -15.35 -7.53
N SER A 441 -17.58 -14.91 -7.12
CA SER A 441 -16.51 -15.80 -6.65
C SER A 441 -16.76 -16.20 -5.19
N THR A 442 -16.23 -17.37 -4.79
CA THR A 442 -16.11 -17.71 -3.36
C THR A 442 -14.67 -17.46 -2.94
N VAL A 443 -14.51 -16.57 -1.98
CA VAL A 443 -13.22 -16.08 -1.48
C VAL A 443 -12.93 -16.75 -0.14
N ARG A 444 -11.71 -17.23 0.03
CA ARG A 444 -11.18 -17.74 1.29
C ARG A 444 -10.45 -16.59 1.99
N MET A 445 -10.84 -16.27 3.21
CA MET A 445 -10.06 -15.43 4.11
C MET A 445 -9.27 -16.30 5.06
N ILE A 446 -8.06 -15.88 5.41
CA ILE A 446 -7.15 -16.56 6.32
C ILE A 446 -6.69 -15.55 7.37
N ASP A 447 -6.96 -15.90 8.62
CA ASP A 447 -6.57 -15.21 9.85
C ASP A 447 -6.77 -13.69 9.86
N PRO A 448 -7.97 -13.19 9.49
CA PRO A 448 -8.25 -11.75 9.46
C PRO A 448 -8.09 -11.14 10.85
N ASN A 449 -7.38 -10.01 10.92
CA ASN A 449 -7.18 -9.29 12.17
C ASN A 449 -7.30 -7.78 12.00
N ILE A 450 -7.53 -7.09 13.12
CA ILE A 450 -7.58 -5.64 13.22
C ILE A 450 -6.83 -5.19 14.48
N HIS A 451 -6.07 -4.11 14.36
CA HIS A 451 -5.28 -3.49 15.42
C HIS A 451 -5.54 -1.99 15.43
N VAL A 452 -5.88 -1.44 16.59
CA VAL A 452 -6.13 0.00 16.77
C VAL A 452 -5.10 0.52 17.76
N LEU A 453 -4.36 1.54 17.35
CA LEU A 453 -3.39 2.26 18.20
C LEU A 453 -3.95 3.66 18.47
N ALA A 454 -4.77 3.77 19.51
CA ALA A 454 -5.35 5.05 19.92
C ALA A 454 -4.45 5.77 20.94
N PHE A 455 -4.49 7.09 20.90
CA PHE A 455 -3.77 8.01 21.76
C PHE A 455 -4.69 9.21 22.04
N PRO A 456 -4.61 9.86 23.22
CA PRO A 456 -5.38 11.08 23.46
C PRO A 456 -5.02 12.11 22.39
N ASP A 457 -6.01 12.83 21.88
CA ASP A 457 -5.74 13.98 21.00
C ASP A 457 -5.33 15.15 21.91
N PRO A 458 -4.02 15.48 22.02
CA PRO A 458 -3.56 16.25 23.15
C PRO A 458 -3.81 17.76 22.96
N PHE A 459 -4.20 18.19 21.75
CA PHE A 459 -4.43 19.59 21.42
C PHE A 459 -5.68 19.77 20.57
N ARG A 460 -6.66 20.51 21.11
CA ARG A 460 -7.63 21.20 20.25
C ARG A 460 -6.86 22.08 19.28
N TYR A 461 -7.03 21.83 17.99
CA TYR A 461 -6.39 22.61 16.93
C TYR A 461 -6.59 24.11 17.16
N LYS A 462 -5.51 24.82 17.50
CA LYS A 462 -5.34 26.17 17.00
C LYS A 462 -5.05 26.03 15.52
N GLN A 463 -6.13 26.00 14.73
CA GLN A 463 -6.07 26.24 13.30
C GLN A 463 -5.29 27.54 13.09
N TYR A 464 -4.07 27.45 12.57
CA TYR A 464 -3.33 28.64 12.19
C TYR A 464 -4.08 29.27 11.02
N THR A 465 -4.74 30.41 11.29
CA THR A 465 -5.10 31.34 10.24
C THR A 465 -3.82 31.62 9.44
N PRO A 466 -3.82 31.46 8.11
CA PRO A 466 -2.66 31.83 7.31
C PRO A 466 -2.29 33.29 7.62
N LEU A 467 -1.00 33.55 7.85
CA LEU A 467 -0.50 34.90 7.68
C LEU A 467 -0.81 35.28 6.22
N ALA A 468 -1.51 36.39 6.04
CA ALA A 468 -1.76 36.90 4.70
C ALA A 468 -0.41 37.22 4.04
N LEU A 469 -0.29 36.98 2.74
CA LEU A 469 0.90 37.36 1.97
C LEU A 469 1.03 38.89 1.95
N GLY A 470 1.75 39.45 2.93
CA GLY A 470 1.95 40.90 3.03
C GLY A 470 2.12 41.48 4.45
N GLU A 471 2.95 40.88 5.31
CA GLU A 471 3.69 41.57 6.39
C GLU A 471 5.16 41.13 6.36
#